data_AF-A0A1I5YLJ5-F1
#
_entry.id   AF-A0A1I5YLJ5-F1
#
_cell.length_a   1.000
_cell.length_b   1.000
_cell.length_c   1.000
_cell.angle_alpha   90.00
_cell.angle_beta   90.00
_cell.angle_gamma   90.00
#
_symmetry.space_group_name_H-M   'P 1'
#
loop_
_entity.id
_entity.type
_entity.pdbx_description
1 polymer ?
#
loop_
_entity_poly.entity_id
_entity_poly.type
_entity_poly.pdbx_seq_one_letter_code
_entity_poly.pdbx_strand_id
1 'polypeptide(L)'
;MNLDNIDVPEDVIEYVRDVFKLADRRATSKLDRMPTTHEEWLDFSLIDAISEASGPHETQSGVTVDIAVHFVGGGVHWKRWEVADLGFIVNFRRPSELIRTKVVLLQSKRLYPRESEFIEDAGVTMHGGFGSLMEPSSLLGKGPRNFTFDEACRYKALQIGDRQWQSIADYEENYKIPVHYLLYHPHAIPYSEVEIPVRLPVRFNESEPEVGSRVLRASVLHLLARTFPRNYAPSYAEVKGKVPALGVQLPDFVADEVLKCREGYVVDDGIENEGLRRVFSQRSAPIAAAIRVDIVLP
;
A
#
# COMPACT_ATOMS: atom_id res chain seq x y z
N MET A 1 23.73 -6.33 -25.77
CA MET A 1 22.26 -6.30 -25.58
C MET A 1 21.98 -5.17 -24.62
N ASN A 2 21.14 -4.20 -24.99
CA ASN A 2 20.63 -3.23 -24.02
C ASN A 2 19.83 -4.01 -22.98
N LEU A 3 20.38 -4.11 -21.77
CA LEU A 3 19.69 -4.71 -20.62
C LEU A 3 18.47 -3.86 -20.20
N ASP A 4 18.25 -2.70 -20.82
CA ASP A 4 17.23 -1.73 -20.41
C ASP A 4 15.78 -2.18 -20.67
N ASN A 5 15.53 -3.10 -21.61
CA ASN A 5 14.18 -3.61 -21.88
C ASN A 5 14.09 -5.12 -21.68
N ILE A 6 13.46 -5.52 -20.57
CA ILE A 6 12.97 -6.88 -20.37
C ILE A 6 11.59 -6.94 -21.03
N ASP A 7 11.47 -7.76 -22.07
CA ASP A 7 10.19 -7.96 -22.75
C ASP A 7 9.37 -8.99 -21.97
N VAL A 8 8.40 -8.51 -21.20
CA VAL A 8 7.49 -9.34 -20.40
C VAL A 8 6.26 -9.61 -21.25
N PRO A 9 5.90 -10.88 -21.53
CA PRO A 9 4.70 -11.20 -22.29
C PRO A 9 3.42 -10.62 -21.68
N GLU A 10 2.46 -10.25 -22.52
CA GLU A 10 1.22 -9.59 -22.06
C GLU A 10 0.37 -10.51 -21.18
N ASP A 11 0.40 -11.83 -21.39
CA ASP A 11 -0.33 -12.78 -20.54
C ASP A 11 0.24 -12.86 -19.11
N VAL A 12 1.54 -12.64 -18.93
CA VAL A 12 2.17 -12.47 -17.60
C VAL A 12 1.72 -11.18 -16.95
N ILE A 13 1.69 -10.08 -17.72
CA ILE A 13 1.24 -8.77 -17.24
C ILE A 13 -0.22 -8.83 -16.82
N GLU A 14 -1.09 -9.44 -17.63
CA GLU A 14 -2.51 -9.64 -17.33
C GLU A 14 -2.71 -10.52 -16.09
N TYR A 15 -2.00 -11.64 -15.97
CA TYR A 15 -2.06 -12.50 -14.78
C TYR A 15 -1.76 -11.72 -13.50
N VAL A 16 -0.65 -10.98 -13.46
CA VAL A 16 -0.28 -10.19 -12.28
C VAL A 16 -1.28 -9.05 -12.05
N ARG A 17 -1.76 -8.39 -13.10
CA ARG A 17 -2.78 -7.35 -13.00
C ARG A 17 -4.04 -7.89 -12.33
N ASP A 18 -4.51 -9.06 -12.72
CA ASP A 18 -5.73 -9.68 -12.18
C ASP A 18 -5.60 -10.06 -10.70
N VAL A 19 -4.43 -10.55 -10.29
CA VAL A 19 -4.11 -10.79 -8.86
C VAL A 19 -4.25 -9.50 -8.05
N PHE A 20 -3.65 -8.41 -8.53
CA PHE A 20 -3.74 -7.12 -7.83
C PHE A 20 -5.13 -6.47 -7.93
N LYS A 21 -5.89 -6.69 -9.01
CA LYS A 21 -7.31 -6.26 -9.11
C LYS A 21 -8.18 -6.94 -8.07
N LEU A 22 -7.98 -8.23 -7.81
CA LEU A 22 -8.69 -8.93 -6.73
C LEU A 22 -8.30 -8.36 -5.36
N ALA A 23 -7.02 -8.13 -5.14
CA ALA A 23 -6.51 -7.58 -3.90
C ALA A 23 -7.04 -6.16 -3.61
N ASP A 24 -7.02 -5.29 -4.61
CA ASP A 24 -7.55 -3.92 -4.51
C ASP A 24 -9.05 -3.95 -4.18
N ARG A 25 -9.84 -4.75 -4.91
CA ARG A 25 -11.28 -4.94 -4.63
C ARG A 25 -11.56 -5.36 -3.19
N ARG A 26 -10.71 -6.23 -2.62
CA ARG A 26 -10.88 -6.70 -1.24
C ARG A 26 -10.55 -5.62 -0.21
N ALA A 27 -9.46 -4.89 -0.39
CA ALA A 27 -9.08 -3.79 0.48
C ALA A 27 -10.13 -2.66 0.42
N THR A 28 -10.52 -2.23 -0.78
CA THR A 28 -11.56 -1.20 -1.00
C THR A 28 -12.90 -1.63 -0.42
N SER A 29 -13.37 -2.85 -0.69
CA SER A 29 -14.62 -3.37 -0.10
C SER A 29 -14.59 -3.40 1.43
N LYS A 30 -13.42 -3.59 2.04
CA LYS A 30 -13.30 -3.54 3.50
C LYS A 30 -13.51 -2.12 4.03
N LEU A 31 -12.90 -1.13 3.38
CA LEU A 31 -13.08 0.28 3.74
C LEU A 31 -14.53 0.74 3.54
N ASP A 32 -15.17 0.33 2.45
CA ASP A 32 -16.59 0.62 2.18
C ASP A 32 -17.53 0.08 3.27
N ARG A 33 -17.22 -1.10 3.82
CA ARG A 33 -18.04 -1.75 4.87
C ARG A 33 -17.76 -1.16 6.24
N MET A 34 -16.52 -0.78 6.50
CA MET A 34 -16.08 -0.28 7.79
C MET A 34 -15.14 0.92 7.58
N PRO A 35 -15.70 2.14 7.43
CA PRO A 35 -14.92 3.36 7.16
C PRO A 35 -13.92 3.73 8.26
N THR A 36 -14.10 3.16 9.47
CA THR A 36 -13.19 3.30 10.60
C THR A 36 -12.11 2.23 10.65
N THR A 37 -12.02 1.33 9.65
CA THR A 37 -10.94 0.33 9.55
C THR A 37 -9.57 1.01 9.56
N HIS A 38 -8.65 0.49 10.37
CA HIS A 38 -7.28 0.97 10.43
C HIS A 38 -6.46 0.55 9.20
N GLU A 39 -5.39 1.28 8.91
CA GLU A 39 -4.57 1.12 7.70
C GLU A 39 -3.95 -0.29 7.63
N GLU A 40 -3.47 -0.81 8.75
CA GLU A 40 -2.83 -2.14 8.87
C GLU A 40 -3.79 -3.27 8.49
N TRP A 41 -5.08 -3.08 8.74
CA TRP A 41 -6.11 -4.06 8.34
C TRP A 41 -6.40 -4.01 6.84
N LEU A 42 -6.18 -2.88 6.17
CA LEU A 42 -6.30 -2.77 4.71
C LEU A 42 -5.09 -3.43 4.05
N ASP A 43 -3.88 -3.17 4.56
CA ASP A 43 -2.66 -3.87 4.16
C ASP A 43 -2.81 -5.37 4.31
N PHE A 44 -3.26 -5.84 5.47
CA PHE A 44 -3.50 -7.27 5.68
C PHE A 44 -4.48 -7.85 4.67
N SER A 45 -5.57 -7.14 4.36
CA SER A 45 -6.56 -7.60 3.38
C SER A 45 -6.03 -7.59 1.94
N LEU A 46 -5.16 -6.66 1.59
CA LEU A 46 -4.45 -6.66 0.31
C LEU A 46 -3.51 -7.86 0.22
N ILE A 47 -2.67 -8.06 1.23
CA ILE A 47 -1.66 -9.13 1.28
C ILE A 47 -2.33 -10.51 1.27
N ASP A 48 -3.35 -10.71 2.09
CA ASP A 48 -4.11 -11.96 2.20
C ASP A 48 -4.71 -12.34 0.84
N ALA A 49 -5.29 -11.38 0.13
CA ALA A 49 -5.81 -11.58 -1.22
C ALA A 49 -4.74 -12.00 -2.23
N ILE A 50 -3.57 -11.37 -2.19
CA ILE A 50 -2.44 -11.74 -3.06
C ILE A 50 -1.93 -13.12 -2.72
N SER A 51 -1.96 -13.50 -1.43
CA SER A 51 -1.46 -14.79 -0.96
C SER A 51 -2.23 -15.98 -1.55
N GLU A 52 -3.49 -15.79 -1.96
CA GLU A 52 -4.28 -16.82 -2.66
C GLU A 52 -3.70 -17.19 -4.03
N ALA A 53 -2.91 -16.30 -4.64
CA ALA A 53 -2.21 -16.55 -5.89
C ALA A 53 -0.77 -17.05 -5.68
N SER A 54 -0.39 -17.45 -4.45
CA SER A 54 0.97 -17.89 -4.16
C SER A 54 1.33 -19.20 -4.84
N GLY A 55 2.58 -19.29 -5.27
CA GLY A 55 3.14 -20.46 -5.94
C GLY A 55 3.33 -20.25 -7.45
N PRO A 56 3.96 -21.23 -8.11
CA PRO A 56 4.29 -21.15 -9.53
C PRO A 56 3.05 -21.33 -10.41
N HIS A 57 2.87 -20.42 -11.36
CA HIS A 57 1.85 -20.45 -12.39
C HIS A 57 2.52 -20.38 -13.78
N GLU A 58 2.20 -21.30 -14.68
CA GLU A 58 2.67 -21.26 -16.06
C GLU A 58 1.64 -20.54 -16.93
N THR A 59 2.11 -19.52 -17.65
CA THR A 59 1.29 -18.71 -18.57
C THR A 59 1.29 -19.33 -19.98
N GLN A 60 0.45 -18.82 -20.89
CA GLN A 60 0.32 -19.34 -22.25
C GLN A 60 1.60 -19.14 -23.08
N SER A 61 2.39 -18.13 -22.75
CA SER A 61 3.69 -17.85 -23.35
C SER A 61 4.80 -18.79 -22.86
N GLY A 62 4.50 -19.71 -21.93
CA GLY A 62 5.49 -20.62 -21.34
C GLY A 62 6.36 -19.97 -20.26
N VAL A 63 6.01 -18.75 -19.82
CA VAL A 63 6.68 -18.08 -18.69
C VAL A 63 6.08 -18.59 -17.39
N THR A 64 6.93 -18.96 -16.42
CA THR A 64 6.49 -19.23 -15.05
C THR A 64 6.49 -17.95 -14.23
N VAL A 65 5.36 -17.63 -13.60
CA VAL A 65 5.21 -16.57 -12.60
C VAL A 65 5.02 -17.22 -11.24
N ASP A 66 5.95 -17.02 -10.32
CA ASP A 66 5.86 -17.53 -8.94
C ASP A 66 5.70 -16.36 -7.98
N ILE A 67 4.54 -16.28 -7.33
CA ILE A 67 4.22 -15.24 -6.35
C ILE A 67 4.44 -15.82 -4.95
N ALA A 68 5.18 -15.08 -4.11
CA ALA A 68 5.37 -15.43 -2.71
C ALA A 68 5.07 -14.23 -1.82
N VAL A 69 4.34 -14.47 -0.73
CA VAL A 69 4.04 -13.48 0.29
C VAL A 69 4.82 -13.81 1.55
N HIS A 70 5.51 -12.81 2.09
CA HIS A 70 6.32 -12.91 3.30
C HIS A 70 5.82 -11.92 4.34
N PHE A 71 5.29 -12.44 5.44
CA PHE A 71 5.04 -11.64 6.64
C PHE A 71 6.34 -11.51 7.43
N VAL A 72 6.89 -10.30 7.48
CA VAL A 72 8.14 -10.03 8.20
C VAL A 72 7.88 -9.92 9.71
N GLY A 73 6.60 -9.75 10.09
CA GLY A 73 6.14 -9.60 11.46
C GLY A 73 6.36 -8.17 11.92
N GLY A 74 5.32 -7.56 12.50
CA GLY A 74 5.41 -6.25 13.15
C GLY A 74 6.30 -6.33 14.38
N GLY A 75 7.61 -6.28 14.19
CA GLY A 75 8.57 -6.19 15.27
C GLY A 75 8.36 -4.91 16.06
N VAL A 76 8.69 -4.94 17.35
CA VAL A 76 8.60 -3.79 18.26
C VAL A 76 9.24 -2.55 17.63
N HIS A 77 8.42 -1.53 17.31
CA HIS A 77 8.89 -0.19 16.96
C HIS A 77 9.55 0.46 18.19
N TRP A 78 10.79 0.07 18.52
CA TRP A 78 11.59 0.78 19.52
C TRP A 78 12.72 1.55 18.82
N LYS A 79 12.46 2.85 18.56
CA LYS A 79 13.39 3.92 18.13
C LYS A 79 13.82 4.06 16.65
N ARG A 80 13.18 3.44 15.64
CA ARG A 80 13.42 3.80 14.22
C ARG A 80 12.12 3.75 13.41
N TRP A 81 11.83 4.84 12.70
CA TRP A 81 10.58 5.11 11.98
C TRP A 81 10.38 4.21 10.76
N GLU A 82 9.11 3.99 10.44
CA GLU A 82 8.67 3.23 9.27
C GLU A 82 8.83 4.04 7.98
N VAL A 83 9.56 3.49 7.01
CA VAL A 83 9.80 4.13 5.70
C VAL A 83 8.82 3.63 4.65
N ALA A 84 8.31 2.40 4.81
CA ALA A 84 7.32 1.80 3.94
C ALA A 84 6.60 0.67 4.69
N ASP A 85 5.30 0.48 4.52
CA ASP A 85 4.61 -0.64 5.19
C ASP A 85 4.76 -1.94 4.39
N LEU A 86 4.93 -1.85 3.06
CA LEU A 86 5.02 -2.98 2.14
C LEU A 86 6.23 -2.89 1.21
N GLY A 87 6.87 -4.04 0.95
CA GLY A 87 7.84 -4.21 -0.12
C GLY A 87 7.30 -5.05 -1.28
N PHE A 88 7.57 -4.64 -2.51
CA PHE A 88 7.26 -5.43 -3.71
C PHE A 88 8.55 -5.69 -4.49
N ILE A 89 8.91 -6.96 -4.63
CA ILE A 89 10.17 -7.41 -5.24
C ILE A 89 9.83 -8.19 -6.50
N VAL A 90 10.37 -7.77 -7.65
CA VAL A 90 10.22 -8.49 -8.91
C VAL A 90 11.57 -8.99 -9.37
N ASN A 91 11.68 -10.30 -9.52
CA ASN A 91 12.87 -10.93 -10.08
C ASN A 91 12.56 -11.40 -11.50
N PHE A 92 13.34 -10.92 -12.46
CA PHE A 92 13.34 -11.44 -13.82
C PHE A 92 14.51 -12.40 -13.94
N ARG A 93 14.25 -13.65 -14.32
CA ARG A 93 15.28 -14.68 -14.43
C ARG A 93 15.04 -15.60 -15.61
N ARG A 94 16.10 -16.24 -16.06
CA ARG A 94 16.09 -17.49 -16.84
C ARG A 94 16.40 -18.65 -15.90
N PRO A 95 16.22 -19.91 -16.32
CA PRO A 95 16.44 -21.08 -15.45
C PRO A 95 17.79 -21.10 -14.71
N SER A 96 18.84 -20.50 -15.28
CA SER A 96 20.19 -20.49 -14.70
C SER A 96 20.72 -19.11 -14.32
N GLU A 97 19.94 -18.04 -14.50
CA GLU A 97 20.46 -16.66 -14.42
C GLU A 97 19.41 -15.69 -13.90
N LEU A 98 19.75 -14.92 -12.86
CA LEU A 98 19.00 -13.74 -12.45
C LEU A 98 19.37 -12.59 -13.40
N ILE A 99 18.41 -12.13 -14.19
CA ILE A 99 18.60 -11.04 -15.16
C ILE A 99 18.55 -9.70 -14.43
N ARG A 100 17.54 -9.53 -13.56
CA ARG A 100 17.29 -8.27 -12.85
C ARG A 100 16.41 -8.50 -11.64
N THR A 101 16.68 -7.73 -10.57
CA THR A 101 15.75 -7.54 -9.46
C THR A 101 15.29 -6.09 -9.44
N LYS A 102 14.00 -5.89 -9.25
CA LYS A 102 13.40 -4.58 -8.99
C LYS A 102 12.72 -4.57 -7.64
N VAL A 103 12.80 -3.44 -6.95
CA VAL A 103 12.17 -3.23 -5.65
C VAL A 103 11.30 -1.98 -5.71
N VAL A 104 10.09 -2.09 -5.19
CA VAL A 104 9.22 -0.97 -4.88
C VAL A 104 8.91 -0.99 -3.39
N LEU A 105 8.99 0.19 -2.77
CA LEU A 105 8.61 0.43 -1.39
C LEU A 105 7.30 1.22 -1.36
N LEU A 106 6.32 0.72 -0.63
CA LEU A 106 4.99 1.32 -0.50
C LEU A 106 4.71 1.69 0.96
N GLN A 107 4.54 2.98 1.25
CA GLN A 107 3.98 3.48 2.50
C GLN A 107 2.46 3.61 2.33
N SER A 108 1.69 2.82 3.07
CA SER A 108 0.24 2.88 3.02
C SER A 108 -0.30 4.09 3.78
N LYS A 109 -1.40 4.66 3.27
CA LYS A 109 -2.25 5.65 3.94
C LYS A 109 -3.70 5.47 3.49
N ARG A 110 -4.66 5.74 4.36
CA ARG A 110 -6.09 5.71 4.01
C ARG A 110 -6.71 7.09 4.00
N LEU A 111 -7.75 7.23 3.18
CA LEU A 111 -8.65 8.37 3.25
C LEU A 111 -9.60 8.22 4.46
N TYR A 112 -9.75 9.28 5.26
CA TYR A 112 -10.65 9.27 6.42
C TYR A 112 -12.03 9.85 6.04
N PRO A 113 -13.13 9.19 6.43
CA PRO A 113 -14.48 9.72 6.21
C PRO A 113 -14.73 10.97 7.07
N ARG A 114 -15.67 11.81 6.65
CA ARG A 114 -15.94 13.11 7.29
C ARG A 114 -16.39 13.07 8.76
N GLU A 115 -17.05 12.01 9.17
CA GLU A 115 -17.55 11.89 10.55
C GLU A 115 -16.42 11.57 11.54
N SER A 116 -15.34 10.94 11.08
CA SER A 116 -14.24 10.58 11.94
C SER A 116 -13.48 11.85 12.33
N GLU A 117 -13.57 12.31 13.58
CA GLU A 117 -12.54 13.18 14.15
C GLU A 117 -11.20 12.42 14.14
N PHE A 118 -10.06 13.11 14.09
CA PHE A 118 -8.77 12.43 14.20
C PHE A 118 -8.68 11.85 15.62
N ILE A 119 -9.00 10.58 15.75
CA ILE A 119 -8.77 9.80 16.96
C ILE A 119 -7.79 8.70 16.56
N GLU A 120 -6.54 9.09 16.35
CA GLU A 120 -5.44 8.15 16.53
C GLU A 120 -5.20 8.09 18.04
N ASP A 121 -5.65 7.01 18.66
CA ASP A 121 -5.38 6.70 20.07
C ASP A 121 -5.71 7.79 21.11
N ALA A 122 -6.89 8.42 21.05
CA ALA A 122 -7.44 9.09 22.23
C ALA A 122 -7.92 8.03 23.25
N GLY A 123 -7.00 7.26 23.83
CA GLY A 123 -7.29 6.42 24.98
C GLY A 123 -6.68 5.02 25.01
N VAL A 124 -5.98 4.54 23.97
CA VAL A 124 -5.12 3.36 24.14
C VAL A 124 -3.75 3.83 24.64
N THR A 125 -3.77 4.50 25.80
CA THR A 125 -2.56 4.85 26.54
C THR A 125 -1.79 3.57 26.84
N MET A 126 -0.67 3.32 26.13
CA MET A 126 0.57 2.60 26.53
C MET A 126 0.47 1.26 27.32
N HIS A 127 -0.73 0.76 27.58
CA HIS A 127 -1.13 -0.46 28.29
C HIS A 127 -1.83 -1.42 27.33
N GLY A 128 -1.85 -1.11 26.02
CA GLY A 128 -2.48 -1.85 24.93
C GLY A 128 -1.81 -3.18 24.62
N GLY A 129 -1.83 -4.12 25.56
CA GLY A 129 -1.71 -5.54 25.26
C GLY A 129 -3.08 -6.16 25.04
N PHE A 130 -3.12 -7.44 24.67
CA PHE A 130 -4.34 -8.26 24.57
C PHE A 130 -5.25 -8.15 25.81
N GLY A 131 -4.70 -7.82 26.99
CA GLY A 131 -5.46 -7.61 28.22
C GLY A 131 -6.50 -6.50 28.14
N SER A 132 -6.30 -5.47 27.31
CA SER A 132 -7.28 -4.39 27.10
C SER A 132 -8.58 -4.89 26.43
N LEU A 133 -8.52 -6.01 25.68
CA LEU A 133 -9.71 -6.63 25.08
C LEU A 133 -10.62 -7.29 26.13
N MET A 134 -10.10 -7.56 27.33
CA MET A 134 -10.87 -8.16 28.43
C MET A 134 -11.71 -7.10 29.17
N GLU A 135 -11.43 -5.81 28.96
CA GLU A 135 -12.22 -4.72 29.53
C GLU A 135 -13.49 -4.51 28.70
N PRO A 136 -14.69 -4.48 29.31
CA PRO A 136 -15.92 -4.21 28.58
C PRO A 136 -15.84 -2.85 27.89
N SER A 137 -15.96 -2.86 26.56
CA SER A 137 -15.93 -1.61 25.79
C SER A 137 -17.10 -0.69 26.19
N SER A 138 -16.79 0.57 26.46
CA SER A 138 -17.78 1.61 26.79
C SER A 138 -18.94 1.63 25.80
N LEU A 139 -20.16 1.90 26.29
CA LEU A 139 -21.35 2.08 25.44
C LEU A 139 -21.41 3.49 24.82
N LEU A 140 -20.60 4.43 25.31
CA LEU A 140 -20.50 5.77 24.74
C LEU A 140 -19.92 5.68 23.32
N GLY A 141 -20.63 6.27 22.34
CA GLY A 141 -20.20 6.28 20.93
C GLY A 141 -20.63 5.08 20.09
N LYS A 142 -21.42 4.13 20.64
CA LYS A 142 -21.95 2.96 19.90
C LYS A 142 -23.32 3.18 19.25
N GLY A 143 -23.81 4.42 19.18
CA GLY A 143 -25.05 4.76 18.49
C GLY A 143 -24.91 4.72 16.95
N PRO A 144 -26.02 4.86 16.21
CA PRO A 144 -25.99 4.98 14.76
C PRO A 144 -25.06 6.11 14.31
N ARG A 145 -24.13 5.81 13.41
CA ARG A 145 -23.17 6.77 12.84
C ARG A 145 -23.20 6.66 11.32
N ASN A 146 -23.18 7.80 10.66
CA ASN A 146 -23.16 7.89 9.20
C ASN A 146 -21.79 8.39 8.74
N PHE A 147 -21.16 7.61 7.87
CA PHE A 147 -19.88 7.97 7.26
C PHE A 147 -20.09 8.35 5.80
N THR A 148 -19.37 9.36 5.36
CA THR A 148 -19.39 9.83 3.98
C THR A 148 -17.97 10.08 3.50
N PHE A 149 -17.71 9.68 2.27
CA PHE A 149 -16.51 10.03 1.54
C PHE A 149 -16.84 11.05 0.46
N ASP A 150 -16.24 12.23 0.54
CA ASP A 150 -16.34 13.28 -0.45
C ASP A 150 -14.95 13.88 -0.72
N GLU A 151 -14.87 14.86 -1.61
CA GLU A 151 -13.58 15.47 -1.96
C GLU A 151 -12.92 16.24 -0.79
N ALA A 152 -13.67 16.54 0.29
CA ALA A 152 -13.16 17.19 1.49
C ALA A 152 -12.59 16.21 2.53
N CYS A 153 -12.77 14.90 2.34
CA CYS A 153 -12.09 13.87 3.13
C CYS A 153 -10.57 14.01 3.08
N ARG A 154 -9.88 13.60 4.16
CA ARG A 154 -8.44 13.87 4.35
C ARG A 154 -7.64 12.62 4.68
N TYR A 155 -6.37 12.61 4.29
CA TYR A 155 -5.40 11.58 4.67
C TYR A 155 -4.80 11.95 6.03
N LYS A 156 -5.49 11.65 7.12
CA LYS A 156 -5.13 12.20 8.44
C LYS A 156 -3.84 11.64 9.03
N ALA A 157 -3.50 10.40 8.71
CA ALA A 157 -2.23 9.76 9.04
C ALA A 157 -1.06 10.21 8.14
N LEU A 158 -1.33 11.08 7.16
CA LEU A 158 -0.33 11.70 6.29
C LEU A 158 -0.14 13.15 6.69
N GLN A 159 0.70 13.39 7.70
CA GLN A 159 0.95 14.73 8.22
C GLN A 159 2.20 15.34 7.58
N ILE A 160 2.01 16.43 6.83
CA ILE A 160 3.11 17.10 6.11
C ILE A 160 4.19 17.57 7.08
N GLY A 161 5.43 17.13 6.90
CA GLY A 161 6.57 17.59 7.71
C GLY A 161 6.60 17.03 9.13
N ASP A 162 5.83 15.97 9.41
CA ASP A 162 5.98 15.16 10.60
C ASP A 162 7.28 14.31 10.55
N ARG A 163 7.44 13.38 11.49
CA ARG A 163 8.65 12.54 11.56
C ARG A 163 8.67 11.44 10.50
N GLN A 164 7.54 10.86 10.13
CA GLN A 164 7.49 9.82 9.10
C GLN A 164 7.80 10.43 7.73
N TRP A 165 7.19 11.57 7.42
CA TRP A 165 7.46 12.38 6.25
C TRP A 165 8.94 12.71 6.08
N GLN A 166 9.58 13.20 7.15
CA GLN A 166 11.02 13.48 7.14
C GLN A 166 11.85 12.21 6.94
N SER A 167 11.47 11.10 7.59
CA SER A 167 12.19 9.83 7.47
C SER A 167 12.15 9.27 6.05
N ILE A 168 11.03 9.42 5.34
CA ILE A 168 10.90 9.04 3.92
C ILE A 168 11.78 9.93 3.05
N ALA A 169 11.73 11.25 3.25
CA ALA A 169 12.55 12.20 2.49
C ALA A 169 14.06 11.93 2.68
N ASP A 170 14.51 11.76 3.92
CA ASP A 170 15.89 11.45 4.27
C ASP A 170 16.31 10.09 3.68
N TYR A 171 15.41 9.11 3.64
CA TYR A 171 15.70 7.80 3.05
C TYR A 171 15.92 7.90 1.53
N GLU A 172 15.00 8.55 0.80
CA GLU A 172 15.14 8.75 -0.65
C GLU A 172 16.42 9.56 -0.98
N GLU A 173 16.74 10.58 -0.16
CA GLU A 173 17.93 11.40 -0.35
C GLU A 173 19.22 10.60 -0.12
N ASN A 174 19.30 9.83 0.96
CA ASN A 174 20.54 9.12 1.34
C ASN A 174 20.79 7.88 0.48
N TYR A 175 19.73 7.12 0.16
CA TYR A 175 19.87 5.82 -0.49
C TYR A 175 19.48 5.82 -1.97
N LYS A 176 18.87 6.89 -2.48
CA LYS A 176 18.40 7.01 -3.87
C LYS A 176 17.41 5.91 -4.28
N ILE A 177 16.70 5.34 -3.32
CA ILE A 177 15.65 4.34 -3.52
C ILE A 177 14.30 5.04 -3.37
N PRO A 178 13.46 5.11 -4.42
CA PRO A 178 12.17 5.77 -4.34
C PRO A 178 11.17 5.05 -3.42
N VAL A 179 10.41 5.83 -2.67
CA VAL A 179 9.26 5.39 -1.88
C VAL A 179 7.98 5.88 -2.56
N HIS A 180 6.94 5.07 -2.51
CA HIS A 180 5.63 5.44 -3.02
C HIS A 180 4.60 5.38 -1.90
N TYR A 181 3.62 6.27 -1.94
CA TYR A 181 2.43 6.16 -1.12
C TYR A 181 1.42 5.24 -1.80
N LEU A 182 0.92 4.26 -1.05
CA LEU A 182 -0.27 3.48 -1.38
C LEU A 182 -1.47 4.10 -0.68
N LEU A 183 -2.29 4.82 -1.41
CA LEU A 183 -3.45 5.54 -0.90
C LEU A 183 -4.71 4.69 -1.05
N TYR A 184 -5.27 4.21 0.05
CA TYR A 184 -6.53 3.48 0.08
C TYR A 184 -7.73 4.43 -0.01
N HIS A 185 -8.67 4.08 -0.88
CA HIS A 185 -9.92 4.80 -1.11
C HIS A 185 -11.12 3.85 -1.12
N PRO A 186 -12.34 4.38 -0.91
CA PRO A 186 -13.57 3.64 -1.18
C PRO A 186 -13.75 3.34 -2.68
N HIS A 187 -14.79 2.57 -3.01
CA HIS A 187 -15.07 2.20 -4.41
C HIS A 187 -15.29 3.42 -5.33
N ALA A 188 -15.93 4.48 -4.84
CA ALA A 188 -16.20 5.70 -5.59
C ALA A 188 -16.04 6.94 -4.70
N ILE A 189 -15.91 8.14 -5.29
CA ILE A 189 -16.01 9.41 -4.56
C ILE A 189 -16.78 10.40 -5.45
N PRO A 190 -17.93 10.95 -5.00
CA PRO A 190 -18.51 10.79 -3.66
C PRO A 190 -19.07 9.38 -3.42
N TYR A 191 -18.93 8.90 -2.18
CA TYR A 191 -19.53 7.64 -1.71
C TYR A 191 -20.29 7.91 -0.42
N SER A 192 -21.60 7.67 -0.49
CA SER A 192 -22.56 8.18 0.48
C SER A 192 -23.03 7.10 1.42
N GLU A 193 -23.01 7.45 2.71
CA GLU A 193 -23.73 6.86 3.84
C GLU A 193 -23.51 5.37 4.10
N VAL A 194 -22.37 5.07 4.73
CA VAL A 194 -22.21 3.81 5.47
C VAL A 194 -22.76 4.03 6.88
N GLU A 195 -23.83 3.31 7.23
CA GLU A 195 -24.42 3.30 8.56
C GLU A 195 -23.72 2.23 9.42
N ILE A 196 -23.18 2.64 10.57
CA ILE A 196 -22.76 1.73 11.64
C ILE A 196 -23.77 1.85 12.78
N PRO A 197 -24.33 0.75 13.33
CA PRO A 197 -23.98 -0.65 13.08
C PRO A 197 -24.37 -1.16 11.68
N VAL A 198 -23.47 -1.92 11.07
CA VAL A 198 -23.70 -2.52 9.74
C VAL A 198 -24.79 -3.58 9.84
N ARG A 199 -25.81 -3.48 8.99
CA ARG A 199 -26.89 -4.47 8.93
C ARG A 199 -26.44 -5.70 8.13
N LEU A 200 -26.79 -6.89 8.62
CA LEU A 200 -26.52 -8.16 7.92
C LEU A 200 -27.59 -8.42 6.85
N PRO A 201 -27.25 -9.11 5.74
CA PRO A 201 -25.91 -9.61 5.40
C PRO A 201 -25.00 -8.49 4.86
N VAL A 202 -23.73 -8.50 5.25
CA VAL A 202 -22.76 -7.57 4.68
C VAL A 202 -22.40 -8.03 3.27
N ARG A 203 -22.76 -7.24 2.26
CA ARG A 203 -22.44 -7.57 0.86
C ARG A 203 -21.03 -7.11 0.53
N PHE A 204 -20.28 -7.98 -0.14
CA PHE A 204 -19.02 -7.63 -0.77
C PHE A 204 -19.31 -6.94 -2.10
N ASN A 205 -18.59 -5.87 -2.43
CA ASN A 205 -18.73 -5.23 -3.72
C ASN A 205 -17.78 -5.91 -4.72
N GLU A 206 -18.35 -6.74 -5.60
CA GLU A 206 -17.59 -7.51 -6.59
C GLU A 206 -17.14 -6.67 -7.79
N SER A 207 -17.71 -5.47 -7.97
CA SER A 207 -17.36 -4.60 -9.09
C SER A 207 -15.94 -4.05 -8.95
N GLU A 208 -15.35 -3.71 -10.09
CA GLU A 208 -14.09 -2.96 -10.09
C GLU A 208 -14.30 -1.59 -9.41
N PRO A 209 -13.36 -1.13 -8.56
CA PRO A 209 -13.43 0.18 -7.94
C PRO A 209 -13.22 1.28 -9.00
N GLU A 210 -14.09 2.29 -9.00
CA GLU A 210 -13.88 3.50 -9.80
C GLU A 210 -12.67 4.28 -9.28
N VAL A 211 -12.56 4.44 -7.96
CA VAL A 211 -11.42 5.09 -7.32
C VAL A 211 -10.37 4.06 -6.93
N GLY A 212 -10.65 3.17 -5.97
CA GLY A 212 -9.72 2.10 -5.56
C GLY A 212 -8.40 2.60 -5.00
N SER A 213 -7.46 1.69 -4.75
CA SER A 213 -6.15 2.07 -4.23
C SER A 213 -5.30 2.75 -5.31
N ARG A 214 -4.64 3.85 -4.94
CA ARG A 214 -3.79 4.64 -5.86
C ARG A 214 -2.36 4.68 -5.37
N VAL A 215 -1.42 4.59 -6.29
CA VAL A 215 0.02 4.68 -6.01
C VAL A 215 0.55 6.01 -6.51
N LEU A 216 1.29 6.70 -5.65
CA LEU A 216 1.91 7.99 -5.94
C LEU A 216 3.35 8.02 -5.42
N ARG A 217 4.32 8.44 -6.23
CA ARG A 217 5.70 8.59 -5.75
C ARG A 217 5.79 9.67 -4.64
N ALA A 218 6.52 9.41 -3.56
CA ALA A 218 6.64 10.30 -2.42
C ALA A 218 7.18 11.68 -2.82
N SER A 219 8.20 11.72 -3.68
CA SER A 219 8.74 12.97 -4.25
C SER A 219 7.69 13.87 -4.93
N VAL A 220 6.67 13.30 -5.59
CA VAL A 220 5.58 14.08 -6.19
C VAL A 220 4.76 14.73 -5.08
N LEU A 221 4.32 13.96 -4.09
CA LEU A 221 3.57 14.50 -2.95
C LEU A 221 4.38 15.55 -2.18
N HIS A 222 5.69 15.32 -1.99
CA HIS A 222 6.59 16.25 -1.33
C HIS A 222 6.69 17.59 -2.06
N LEU A 223 6.72 17.58 -3.39
CA LEU A 223 6.70 18.79 -4.21
C LEU A 223 5.37 19.55 -4.03
N LEU A 224 4.25 18.84 -4.05
CA LEU A 224 2.91 19.42 -3.90
C LEU A 224 2.66 20.02 -2.53
N ALA A 225 3.30 19.44 -1.51
CA ALA A 225 3.12 19.81 -0.11
C ALA A 225 3.96 21.01 0.34
N ARG A 226 4.82 21.56 -0.53
CA ARG A 226 5.56 22.81 -0.24
C ARG A 226 4.64 24.00 0.09
N THR A 227 3.39 23.95 -0.34
CA THR A 227 2.38 24.98 -0.06
C THR A 227 1.58 24.71 1.21
N PHE A 228 1.72 23.54 1.82
CA PHE A 228 0.96 23.15 3.01
C PHE A 228 1.75 23.47 4.28
N PRO A 229 1.07 23.89 5.37
CA PRO A 229 1.74 24.08 6.64
C PRO A 229 2.20 22.74 7.22
N ARG A 230 3.13 22.79 8.17
CA ARG A 230 3.56 21.62 8.93
C ARG A 230 2.38 21.00 9.69
N ASN A 231 2.37 19.67 9.79
CA ASN A 231 1.32 18.82 10.36
C ASN A 231 -0.05 18.95 9.66
N TYR A 232 -0.07 19.50 8.45
CA TYR A 232 -1.28 19.52 7.64
C TYR A 232 -1.61 18.13 7.14
N ALA A 233 -2.89 17.78 7.10
CA ALA A 233 -3.39 16.57 6.46
C ALA A 233 -4.11 16.94 5.16
N PRO A 234 -3.57 16.63 3.97
CA PRO A 234 -4.17 17.03 2.71
C PRO A 234 -5.51 16.35 2.46
N SER A 235 -6.42 17.05 1.77
CA SER A 235 -7.68 16.47 1.31
C SER A 235 -7.54 15.67 0.02
N TYR A 236 -8.53 14.84 -0.27
CA TYR A 236 -8.64 14.11 -1.54
C TYR A 236 -8.60 15.07 -2.74
N ALA A 237 -9.40 16.15 -2.72
CA ALA A 237 -9.39 17.17 -3.77
C ALA A 237 -8.02 17.82 -3.95
N GLU A 238 -7.30 18.09 -2.85
CA GLU A 238 -6.00 18.76 -2.91
C GLU A 238 -4.92 17.89 -3.54
N VAL A 239 -4.93 16.57 -3.28
CA VAL A 239 -3.99 15.63 -3.93
C VAL A 239 -4.41 15.38 -5.38
N LYS A 240 -5.71 15.16 -5.64
CA LYS A 240 -6.26 14.94 -6.99
C LYS A 240 -6.10 16.13 -7.93
N GLY A 241 -6.28 17.36 -7.43
CA GLY A 241 -6.20 18.58 -8.25
C GLY A 241 -4.78 18.96 -8.67
N LYS A 242 -3.76 18.38 -8.03
CA LYS A 242 -2.35 18.71 -8.24
C LYS A 242 -1.56 17.60 -8.94
N VAL A 243 -2.07 16.37 -8.99
CA VAL A 243 -1.52 15.26 -9.76
C VAL A 243 -2.56 14.83 -10.79
N PRO A 244 -2.23 14.73 -12.09
CA PRO A 244 -3.11 14.09 -13.05
C PRO A 244 -3.59 12.73 -12.51
N ALA A 245 -4.90 12.59 -12.29
CA ALA A 245 -5.57 11.38 -11.83
C ALA A 245 -5.24 10.84 -10.41
N LEU A 246 -4.74 11.65 -9.46
CA LEU A 246 -4.44 11.23 -8.05
C LEU A 246 -3.32 10.17 -7.91
N GLY A 247 -2.81 9.64 -9.02
CA GLY A 247 -1.84 8.54 -9.06
C GLY A 247 -2.32 7.43 -10.00
N VAL A 248 -1.55 6.35 -10.07
CA VAL A 248 -1.89 5.17 -10.89
C VAL A 248 -2.67 4.17 -10.03
N GLN A 249 -3.66 3.50 -10.60
CA GLN A 249 -4.38 2.43 -9.87
C GLN A 249 -3.38 1.32 -9.51
N LEU A 250 -3.46 0.75 -8.30
CA LEU A 250 -2.48 -0.25 -7.84
C LEU A 250 -2.26 -1.41 -8.84
N PRO A 251 -3.31 -2.02 -9.43
CA PRO A 251 -3.12 -3.10 -10.41
C PRO A 251 -2.31 -2.64 -11.64
N ASP A 252 -2.63 -1.46 -12.18
CA ASP A 252 -1.95 -0.89 -13.33
C ASP A 252 -0.53 -0.45 -12.98
N PHE A 253 -0.31 0.09 -11.78
CA PHE A 253 1.03 0.45 -11.33
C PHE A 253 1.95 -0.77 -11.30
N VAL A 254 1.49 -1.88 -10.71
CA VAL A 254 2.30 -3.11 -10.68
C VAL A 254 2.51 -3.67 -12.08
N ALA A 255 1.43 -3.85 -12.85
CA ALA A 255 1.48 -4.50 -14.14
C ALA A 255 2.17 -3.66 -15.23
N ASP A 256 1.85 -2.37 -15.32
CA ASP A 256 2.27 -1.52 -16.43
C ASP A 256 3.44 -0.59 -16.09
N GLU A 257 3.66 -0.26 -14.82
CA GLU A 257 4.80 0.57 -14.43
C GLU A 257 5.95 -0.28 -13.88
N VAL A 258 5.69 -1.25 -12.99
CA VAL A 258 6.76 -2.07 -12.41
C VAL A 258 7.25 -3.15 -13.38
N LEU A 259 6.35 -4.00 -13.90
CA LEU A 259 6.75 -5.12 -14.78
C LEU A 259 7.32 -4.65 -16.12
N LYS A 260 6.75 -3.59 -16.73
CA LYS A 260 7.30 -2.97 -17.96
C LYS A 260 8.52 -2.08 -17.72
N CYS A 261 9.15 -2.23 -16.56
CA CYS A 261 10.40 -1.61 -16.18
C CYS A 261 10.43 -0.07 -16.06
N ARG A 262 9.29 0.63 -16.01
CA ARG A 262 9.20 2.09 -15.88
C ARG A 262 9.39 2.61 -14.45
N GLU A 263 8.94 1.84 -13.47
CA GLU A 263 8.97 2.19 -12.04
C GLU A 263 9.62 1.11 -11.18
N GLY A 264 10.20 1.51 -10.06
CA GLY A 264 10.90 0.61 -9.12
C GLY A 264 12.42 0.64 -9.27
N TYR A 265 13.09 0.56 -8.13
CA TYR A 265 14.53 0.62 -8.00
C TYR A 265 15.16 -0.66 -8.55
N VAL A 266 16.10 -0.52 -9.50
CA VAL A 266 16.89 -1.65 -10.01
C VAL A 266 18.00 -1.95 -9.01
N VAL A 267 18.08 -3.21 -8.60
CA VAL A 267 19.08 -3.65 -7.62
C VAL A 267 20.37 -4.02 -8.35
N ASP A 268 21.32 -3.08 -8.40
CA ASP A 268 22.60 -3.29 -9.08
C ASP A 268 23.62 -4.05 -8.19
N ASP A 269 23.60 -3.83 -6.88
CA ASP A 269 24.62 -4.34 -5.93
C ASP A 269 24.13 -5.51 -5.04
N GLY A 270 22.99 -6.13 -5.39
CA GLY A 270 22.42 -7.25 -4.64
C GLY A 270 22.21 -6.97 -3.14
N ILE A 271 22.65 -7.90 -2.29
CA ILE A 271 22.43 -7.91 -0.82
C ILE A 271 23.28 -6.85 -0.09
N GLU A 272 24.33 -6.31 -0.73
CA GLU A 272 25.21 -5.29 -0.14
C GLU A 272 24.59 -3.88 -0.16
N ASN A 273 23.44 -3.70 -0.80
CA ASN A 273 22.73 -2.43 -0.82
C ASN A 273 22.26 -2.04 0.59
N GLU A 274 22.91 -1.06 1.21
CA GLU A 274 22.62 -0.63 2.58
C GLU A 274 21.17 -0.15 2.76
N GLY A 275 20.63 0.55 1.76
CA GLY A 275 19.26 1.07 1.78
C GLY A 275 18.21 -0.04 1.80
N LEU A 276 18.40 -1.08 0.99
CA LEU A 276 17.52 -2.25 0.99
C LEU A 276 17.70 -3.10 2.25
N ARG A 277 18.94 -3.30 2.70
CA ARG A 277 19.24 -4.04 3.93
C ARG A 277 18.58 -3.41 5.16
N ARG A 278 18.50 -2.08 5.19
CA ARG A 278 17.83 -1.33 6.26
C ARG A 278 16.32 -1.60 6.32
N VAL A 279 15.70 -1.84 5.17
CA VAL A 279 14.27 -2.05 5.02
C VAL A 279 13.89 -3.54 5.15
N PHE A 280 14.64 -4.45 4.52
CA PHE A 280 14.29 -5.88 4.44
C PHE A 280 15.01 -6.79 5.44
N SER A 281 16.18 -6.41 5.96
CA SER A 281 17.07 -7.36 6.66
C SER A 281 17.22 -7.12 8.16
N GLN A 282 16.64 -6.05 8.71
CA GLN A 282 16.70 -5.78 10.15
C GLN A 282 15.58 -6.55 10.86
N ARG A 283 15.86 -7.18 12.00
CA ARG A 283 14.81 -7.84 12.83
C ARG A 283 13.75 -6.88 13.36
N SER A 284 14.01 -5.57 13.28
CA SER A 284 13.09 -4.47 13.51
C SER A 284 12.78 -3.76 12.20
N ALA A 285 12.65 -4.53 11.11
CA ALA A 285 12.46 -4.02 9.76
C ALA A 285 11.25 -3.08 9.75
N PRO A 286 11.39 -1.89 9.17
CA PRO A 286 10.32 -0.92 9.06
C PRO A 286 9.37 -1.32 7.92
N ILE A 287 9.04 -2.60 7.73
CA ILE A 287 8.05 -3.10 6.77
C ILE A 287 7.25 -4.22 7.43
N ALA A 288 5.93 -4.22 7.25
CA ALA A 288 5.04 -5.25 7.78
C ALA A 288 5.08 -6.54 6.94
N ALA A 289 5.16 -6.40 5.61
CA ALA A 289 5.17 -7.52 4.67
C ALA A 289 5.94 -7.22 3.39
N ALA A 290 6.31 -8.30 2.69
CA ALA A 290 6.88 -8.23 1.35
C ALA A 290 6.19 -9.22 0.41
N ILE A 291 5.97 -8.79 -0.83
CA ILE A 291 5.47 -9.61 -1.93
C ILE A 291 6.63 -9.79 -2.91
N ARG A 292 6.94 -11.03 -3.27
CA ARG A 292 7.94 -11.38 -4.28
C ARG A 292 7.22 -11.97 -5.49
N VAL A 293 7.59 -11.52 -6.68
CA VAL A 293 7.15 -12.06 -7.96
C VAL A 293 8.37 -12.49 -8.74
N ASP A 294 8.56 -13.79 -8.90
CA ASP A 294 9.62 -14.38 -9.72
C ASP A 294 9.05 -14.68 -11.12
N ILE A 295 9.57 -13.99 -12.15
CA ILE A 295 9.22 -14.17 -13.56
C ILE A 295 10.36 -14.97 -14.22
N VAL A 296 10.08 -16.22 -14.56
CA VAL A 296 11.02 -17.14 -15.22
C VAL A 296 10.74 -17.17 -16.71
N LEU A 297 11.55 -16.42 -17.45
CA LEU A 297 11.52 -16.36 -18.90
C LEU A 297 12.12 -17.66 -19.50
N PRO A 298 11.62 -18.11 -20.66
CA PRO A 298 12.17 -19.25 -21.38
C PRO A 298 13.63 -19.07 -21.82
#